data_AF-A0A7C6BJL3-F1
#
_entry.id   AF-A0A7C6BJL3-F1
#
_cell.length_a   1.000
_cell.length_b   1.000
_cell.length_c   1.000
_cell.angle_alpha   90.00
_cell.angle_beta   90.00
_cell.angle_gamma   90.00
#
_symmetry.space_group_name_H-M   'P 1'
#
loop_
_entity.id
_entity.type
_entity.pdbx_description
1 polymer ?
#
loop_
_entity_poly.entity_id
_entity_poly.type
_entity_poly.pdbx_seq_one_letter_code
_entity_poly.pdbx_strand_id
1 'polypeptide(L)'
;MIYYFLILGFLGIIVAIFIYDLKYLIIPNILVLLLLIIGLASLKFHIFNFAQYLIGLLVGFGLFFILYLLFPKGIGFGDVKLAGAIGLFLGFKLTILAILLSFFSGAIVG
;
A
#
# COMPACT_ATOMS: atom_id res chain seq x y z
N MET A 1 -9.05 19.97 7.59
CA MET A 1 -8.44 20.47 6.33
C MET A 1 -7.16 19.71 5.97
N ILE A 2 -6.13 19.69 6.83
CA ILE A 2 -4.83 19.04 6.54
C ILE A 2 -4.93 17.53 6.21
N TYR A 3 -5.83 16.79 6.86
CA TYR A 3 -6.04 15.37 6.61
C TYR A 3 -6.51 15.09 5.17
N TYR A 4 -7.37 15.94 4.61
CA TYR A 4 -7.81 15.81 3.21
C TYR A 4 -6.67 16.02 2.23
N PHE A 5 -5.72 16.92 2.53
CA PHE A 5 -4.51 17.07 1.72
C PHE A 5 -3.63 15.81 1.75
N LEU A 6 -3.53 15.14 2.90
CA LEU A 6 -2.82 13.86 3.00
C LEU A 6 -3.50 12.77 2.15
N ILE A 7 -4.83 12.70 2.16
CA ILE A 7 -5.60 11.76 1.32
C ILE A 7 -5.36 12.05 -0.17
N LEU A 8 -5.45 13.31 -0.59
CA LEU A 8 -5.22 13.69 -1.98
C LEU A 8 -3.78 13.39 -2.42
N GLY A 9 -2.80 13.66 -1.55
CA GLY A 9 -1.40 13.30 -1.80
C GLY A 9 -1.20 11.79 -1.93
N PHE A 10 -1.81 11.01 -1.03
CA PHE A 10 -1.79 9.54 -1.07
C PHE A 10 -2.38 9.00 -2.39
N LEU A 11 -3.57 9.48 -2.78
CA LEU A 11 -4.22 9.09 -4.03
C LEU A 11 -3.38 9.48 -5.25
N GLY A 12 -2.85 10.70 -5.28
CA GLY A 12 -2.00 11.18 -6.37
C GLY A 12 -0.75 10.31 -6.56
N ILE A 13 -0.11 9.90 -5.46
CA ILE A 13 1.06 9.01 -5.53
C ILE A 13 0.68 7.61 -5.98
N ILE A 14 -0.44 7.04 -5.53
CA ILE A 14 -0.92 5.74 -6.03
C ILE A 14 -1.15 5.78 -7.53
N VAL A 15 -1.81 6.83 -8.03
CA VAL A 15 -2.03 7.02 -9.48
C VAL A 15 -0.69 7.15 -10.22
N ALA A 16 0.28 7.88 -9.66
CA ALA A 16 1.60 7.99 -10.26
C ALA A 16 2.34 6.64 -10.30
N ILE A 17 2.26 5.84 -9.23
CA ILE A 17 2.81 4.48 -9.19
C ILE A 17 2.12 3.61 -10.24
N PHE A 18 0.79 3.65 -10.32
CA PHE A 18 0.02 2.87 -11.29
C PHE A 18 0.42 3.19 -12.73
N ILE A 19 0.50 4.48 -13.09
CA ILE A 19 0.92 4.90 -14.44
C ILE A 19 2.36 4.46 -14.73
N TYR A 20 3.26 4.62 -13.76
CA TYR A 20 4.65 4.25 -13.92
C TYR A 20 4.80 2.72 -14.07
N ASP A 21 4.06 1.95 -13.27
CA ASP A 21 4.05 0.49 -13.30
C ASP A 21 3.50 -0.03 -14.63
N LEU A 22 2.41 0.54 -15.15
CA LEU A 22 1.89 0.20 -16.48
C LEU A 22 2.91 0.42 -17.61
N LYS A 23 3.77 1.44 -17.47
CA LYS A 23 4.73 1.81 -18.53
C LYS A 23 6.07 1.09 -18.41
N TYR A 24 6.53 0.87 -17.18
CA TYR A 24 7.90 0.41 -16.91
C TYR A 24 7.97 -0.90 -16.12
N LEU A 25 6.83 -1.41 -15.62
CA LEU A 25 6.72 -2.63 -14.79
C LEU A 25 7.65 -2.60 -13.56
N ILE A 26 7.83 -1.40 -13.00
CA ILE A 26 8.73 -1.13 -11.88
C ILE A 26 8.02 -0.19 -10.92
N ILE A 27 7.98 -0.51 -9.63
CA ILE A 27 7.48 0.39 -8.59
C ILE A 27 8.64 1.25 -8.04
N PRO A 28 8.64 2.58 -8.25
CA PRO A 28 9.74 3.43 -7.79
C PRO A 28 9.80 3.51 -6.26
N ASN A 29 10.96 3.17 -5.68
CA ASN A 29 11.16 3.20 -4.22
C ASN A 29 10.88 4.57 -3.59
N ILE A 30 11.16 5.66 -4.32
CA ILE A 30 10.92 7.02 -3.83
C ILE A 30 9.43 7.31 -3.61
N LEU A 31 8.56 6.77 -4.49
CA LEU A 31 7.11 6.95 -4.37
C LEU A 31 6.55 6.12 -3.22
N VAL A 32 7.06 4.90 -3.02
CA VAL A 32 6.70 4.06 -1.86
C VAL A 32 7.15 4.70 -0.55
N LEU A 33 8.33 5.31 -0.52
CA LEU A 33 8.81 6.05 0.64
C LEU A 33 7.91 7.26 0.94
N LEU A 34 7.48 7.99 -0.07
CA LEU A 34 6.52 9.10 0.10
C LEU A 34 5.18 8.61 0.65
N LEU A 35 4.67 7.46 0.19
CA LEU A 35 3.47 6.84 0.75
C LEU A 35 3.66 6.48 2.23
N LEU A 36 4.80 5.92 2.60
CA LEU A 36 5.11 5.63 4.01
C LEU A 36 5.14 6.90 4.86
N ILE A 37 5.76 7.97 4.37
CA ILE A 37 5.81 9.27 5.07
C ILE A 37 4.40 9.82 5.28
N ILE A 38 3.54 9.75 4.25
CA ILE A 38 2.14 10.20 4.35
C ILE A 38 1.34 9.29 5.30
N GLY A 39 1.56 7.98 5.26
CA GLY A 39 1.01 7.01 6.21
C GLY A 39 1.36 7.37 7.65
N LEU A 40 2.64 7.57 7.95
CA LEU A 40 3.11 7.99 9.28
C LEU A 40 2.54 9.36 9.69
N ALA A 41 2.47 10.32 8.77
CA ALA A 41 1.89 11.64 9.04
C ALA A 41 0.39 11.53 9.37
N SER A 42 -0.33 10.60 8.76
CA SER A 42 -1.76 10.36 9.00
C SER A 42 -2.05 9.80 10.41
N LEU A 43 -1.09 9.11 11.05
CA LEU A 43 -1.26 8.55 12.40
C LEU A 43 -1.60 9.60 13.45
N LYS A 44 -1.16 10.85 13.26
CA LYS A 44 -1.47 11.99 14.15
C LYS A 44 -2.98 12.27 14.25
N PHE A 45 -3.77 11.83 13.27
CA PHE A 45 -5.23 11.99 13.25
C PHE A 45 -5.96 10.76 13.82
N HIS A 46 -5.22 9.70 14.18
CA HIS A 46 -5.77 8.43 14.65
C HIS A 46 -5.10 7.94 15.95
N ILE A 47 -4.84 8.88 16.87
CA ILE A 47 -4.02 8.67 18.08
C ILE A 47 -4.53 7.50 18.94
N PHE A 48 -5.85 7.37 19.11
CA PHE A 48 -6.44 6.29 19.92
C PHE A 48 -6.40 4.91 19.26
N ASN A 49 -6.05 4.84 17.97
CA ASN A 49 -6.14 3.64 17.15
C ASN A 49 -4.87 3.40 16.32
N PHE A 50 -3.69 3.87 16.75
CA PHE A 50 -2.46 3.67 15.96
C PHE A 50 -2.15 2.18 15.70
N ALA A 51 -2.55 1.30 16.62
CA ALA A 51 -2.33 -0.14 16.51
C ALA A 51 -2.95 -0.75 15.24
N GLN A 52 -4.17 -0.34 14.84
CA GLN A 52 -4.78 -0.87 13.62
C GLN A 52 -4.00 -0.47 12.36
N TYR A 53 -3.31 0.67 12.34
CA TYR A 53 -2.50 1.11 11.21
C TYR A 53 -1.18 0.36 11.14
N LEU A 54 -0.55 0.12 12.29
CA LEU A 54 0.67 -0.69 12.35
C LEU A 54 0.38 -2.15 11.98
N ILE A 55 -0.75 -2.70 12.44
CA ILE A 55 -1.21 -4.04 12.01
C ILE A 55 -1.50 -4.02 10.50
N GLY A 56 -2.11 -2.94 9.98
CA GLY A 56 -2.31 -2.76 8.55
C GLY A 56 -1.01 -2.83 7.75
N LEU A 57 0.05 -2.15 8.21
CA LEU A 57 1.39 -2.24 7.62
C LEU A 57 1.92 -3.67 7.65
N LEU A 58 1.88 -4.32 8.82
CA LEU A 58 2.42 -5.67 9.00
C LEU A 58 1.66 -6.71 8.18
N VAL A 59 0.34 -6.58 8.07
CA VAL A 59 -0.50 -7.49 7.29
C VAL A 59 -0.28 -7.26 5.79
N GLY A 60 -0.26 -6.01 5.33
CA GLY A 60 0.01 -5.68 3.94
C GLY A 60 1.39 -6.15 3.50
N PHE A 61 2.43 -5.77 4.24
CA PHE A 61 3.81 -6.19 3.96
C PHE A 61 3.99 -7.69 4.12
N GLY A 62 3.55 -8.24 5.26
CA GLY A 62 3.79 -9.63 5.63
C GLY A 62 3.13 -10.62 4.68
N LEU A 63 1.87 -10.39 4.28
CA LEU A 63 1.18 -11.26 3.34
C LEU A 63 1.89 -11.27 1.98
N PHE A 64 2.16 -10.10 1.41
CA PHE A 64 2.86 -10.02 0.12
C PHE A 64 4.30 -10.53 0.22
N PHE A 65 4.98 -10.35 1.35
CA PHE A 65 6.32 -10.88 1.56
C PHE A 65 6.33 -12.41 1.59
N ILE A 66 5.36 -13.03 2.27
CA ILE A 66 5.18 -14.48 2.25
C ILE A 66 4.93 -14.96 0.82
N LEU A 67 4.05 -14.29 0.07
CA LEU A 67 3.78 -14.65 -1.32
C LEU A 67 5.01 -14.46 -2.22
N TYR A 68 5.81 -13.43 -1.99
CA TYR A 68 7.08 -13.22 -2.68
C TYR A 68 8.08 -14.36 -2.42
N LEU A 69 8.15 -14.86 -1.17
CA LEU A 69 9.03 -15.98 -0.84
C LEU A 69 8.56 -17.30 -1.46
N LEU A 70 7.24 -17.55 -1.50
CA LEU A 70 6.66 -18.75 -2.09
C LEU A 70 6.67 -18.73 -3.63
N PHE A 71 6.47 -17.55 -4.21
CA PHE A 71 6.33 -17.32 -5.65
C PHE A 71 7.22 -16.16 -6.15
N PRO A 72 8.55 -16.31 -6.08
CA PRO A 72 9.49 -15.21 -6.34
C PRO A 72 9.49 -14.71 -7.80
N LYS A 73 8.94 -15.49 -8.73
CA LYS A 73 8.74 -15.08 -10.13
C LYS A 73 7.36 -14.47 -10.40
N GLY A 74 6.41 -14.60 -9.47
CA GLY A 74 5.03 -14.15 -9.64
C GLY A 74 4.76 -12.77 -9.06
N ILE A 75 5.47 -12.37 -8.00
CA ILE A 75 5.28 -11.09 -7.32
C ILE A 75 6.62 -10.36 -7.22
N GLY A 76 6.62 -9.05 -7.47
CA GLY A 76 7.80 -8.22 -7.30
C GLY A 76 7.97 -7.76 -5.85
N PHE A 77 9.22 -7.59 -5.40
CA PHE A 77 9.47 -6.99 -4.08
C PHE A 77 8.99 -5.53 -3.98
N GLY A 78 8.74 -4.87 -5.12
CA GLY A 78 8.05 -3.58 -5.19
C GLY A 78 6.63 -3.66 -4.60
N ASP A 79 5.87 -4.70 -4.97
CA ASP A 79 4.49 -4.93 -4.52
C ASP A 79 4.44 -5.13 -3.00
N VAL A 80 5.42 -5.86 -2.46
CA VAL A 80 5.55 -6.10 -1.01
C VAL A 80 5.67 -4.79 -0.24
N LYS A 81 6.57 -3.90 -0.69
CA LYS A 81 6.79 -2.60 -0.05
C LYS A 81 5.58 -1.68 -0.23
N LEU A 82 4.95 -1.70 -1.41
CA LEU A 82 3.75 -0.93 -1.69
C LEU A 82 2.57 -1.37 -0.81
N ALA A 83 2.32 -2.67 -0.69
CA ALA A 83 1.24 -3.22 0.14
C ALA A 83 1.41 -2.84 1.62
N GLY A 84 2.64 -2.87 2.14
CA GLY A 84 2.95 -2.37 3.49
C GLY A 84 2.66 -0.88 3.65
N ALA A 85 3.07 -0.05 2.69
CA ALA A 85 2.87 1.40 2.73
C ALA A 85 1.38 1.78 2.65
N ILE A 86 0.63 1.14 1.76
CA ILE A 86 -0.83 1.29 1.65
C ILE A 86 -1.50 0.82 2.95
N GLY A 87 -1.05 -0.32 3.48
CA GLY A 87 -1.59 -0.88 4.71
C GLY A 87 -1.40 0.04 5.93
N LEU A 88 -0.29 0.77 6.00
CA LEU A 88 -0.05 1.77 7.03
C LEU A 88 -1.05 2.93 6.98
N PHE A 89 -1.46 3.35 5.78
CA PHE A 89 -2.40 4.46 5.62
C PHE A 89 -3.85 4.03 5.83
N LEU A 90 -4.22 2.84 5.34
CA LEU A 90 -5.60 2.33 5.40
C LEU A 90 -5.96 1.71 6.75
N GLY A 91 -5.00 1.07 7.42
CA GLY A 91 -5.22 0.28 8.62
C GLY A 91 -5.91 -1.07 8.36
N PHE A 92 -5.82 -1.96 9.35
CA PHE A 92 -6.02 -3.40 9.23
C PHE A 92 -7.23 -3.84 8.39
N LYS A 93 -8.43 -3.39 8.75
CA LYS A 93 -9.67 -3.83 8.08
C LYS A 93 -9.70 -3.44 6.60
N LEU A 94 -9.29 -2.20 6.31
CA LEU A 94 -9.27 -1.68 4.94
C LEU A 94 -8.11 -2.26 4.14
N THR A 95 -6.98 -2.60 4.79
CA THR A 95 -5.89 -3.33 4.14
C THR A 95 -6.37 -4.69 3.63
N ILE A 96 -7.06 -5.48 4.45
CA ILE A 96 -7.59 -6.78 4.03
C ILE A 96 -8.55 -6.61 2.86
N LEU A 97 -9.46 -5.64 2.94
CA LEU A 97 -10.38 -5.35 1.84
C LEU A 97 -9.65 -4.97 0.56
N ALA A 98 -8.63 -4.10 0.65
CA ALA A 98 -7.84 -3.66 -0.50
C ALA A 98 -7.12 -4.84 -1.17
N ILE A 99 -6.54 -5.76 -0.38
CA ILE A 99 -5.89 -6.97 -0.88
C ILE A 99 -6.90 -7.88 -1.60
N LEU A 100 -8.08 -8.08 -1.01
CA LEU A 100 -9.12 -8.91 -1.62
C LEU A 100 -9.59 -8.30 -2.94
N LEU A 101 -9.80 -6.98 -2.98
CA LEU A 101 -10.16 -6.26 -4.19
C LEU A 101 -9.05 -6.27 -5.24
N SER A 102 -7.78 -6.21 -4.85
CA SER A 102 -6.66 -6.29 -5.80
C SER A 102 -6.57 -7.65 -6.47
N PHE A 103 -6.78 -8.74 -5.71
CA PHE A 103 -6.83 -10.08 -6.32
C PHE A 103 -8.05 -10.28 -7.20
N PHE A 104 -9.21 -9.80 -6.77
CA PHE A 104 -10.44 -9.95 -7.55
C PHE A 104 -10.41 -9.15 -8.85
N SER A 105 -9.94 -7.89 -8.79
CA SER A 105 -9.74 -7.07 -10.00
C SER A 105 -8.67 -7.65 -10.91
N GLY A 106 -7.56 -8.14 -10.36
CA GLY A 106 -6.52 -8.86 -11.10
C GLY A 106 -7.05 -10.12 -11.78
N ALA A 107 -7.98 -10.86 -11.16
CA ALA A 107 -8.58 -12.06 -11.75
C ALA A 107 -9.62 -11.76 -12.84
N ILE A 108 -10.26 -10.58 -12.82
CA ILE A 108 -11.24 -10.17 -13.84
C ILE A 108 -10.54 -9.60 -15.08
N VAL A 109 -9.52 -8.77 -14.87
CA VAL A 109 -8.82 -8.06 -15.95
C VAL A 109 -7.67 -8.89 -16.52
N GLY A 110 -7.04 -9.71 -15.68
CA GLY A 110 -5.88 -10.55 -16.00
C GLY A 110 -6.18 -11.74 -16.89
#